data_AF-A0A2M7MGL6-F1
#
_entry.id   AF-A0A2M7MGL6-F1
#
_cell.length_a   1.000
_cell.length_b   1.000
_cell.length_c   1.000
_cell.angle_alpha   90.00
_cell.angle_beta   90.00
_cell.angle_gamma   90.00
#
_symmetry.space_group_name_H-M   'P 1'
#
loop_
_entity.id
_entity.type
_entity.pdbx_description
1 polymer ?
#
loop_
_entity_poly.entity_id
_entity_poly.type
_entity_poly.pdbx_seq_one_letter_code
_entity_poly.pdbx_strand_id
1 'polypeptide(L)'
;MRRKFLNSDVKSENVEPRGKVGERECKSPTLRRGIDVITIKMLKNIMLMVRLSRVGEKKYATYKIVIQEKSKDPWDKALEYLGTYNPHTKELKVKKDRIEYWLSVGAQVSATVNNLLIKNKIIKGEKMKAAKLNKKKNGEGEKARKRRKKR
;
A
#
# COMPACT_ATOMS: atom_id res chain seq x y z
N MET A 1 24.17 49.37 -42.89
CA MET A 1 22.70 49.37 -42.99
C MET A 1 22.10 49.10 -41.61
N ARG A 2 21.18 49.98 -41.18
CA ARG A 2 20.21 49.87 -40.04
C ARG A 2 20.79 49.64 -38.63
N ARG A 3 21.13 50.70 -37.89
CA ARG A 3 20.30 51.46 -36.92
C ARG A 3 19.51 50.58 -35.92
N LYS A 4 19.96 50.66 -34.67
CA LYS A 4 19.22 50.42 -33.41
C LYS A 4 17.84 51.11 -33.46
N PHE A 5 16.79 50.45 -32.97
CA PHE A 5 15.64 51.04 -32.25
C PHE A 5 14.91 49.83 -31.62
N LEU A 6 15.07 49.60 -30.31
CA LEU A 6 14.07 49.97 -29.29
C LEU A 6 12.65 49.64 -29.75
N ASN A 7 12.19 48.43 -29.41
CA ASN A 7 10.76 48.20 -29.23
C ASN A 7 10.45 48.44 -27.75
N SER A 8 9.78 49.57 -27.59
CA SER A 8 9.22 50.17 -26.40
C SER A 8 8.17 49.30 -25.71
N ASP A 9 8.15 49.48 -24.41
CA ASP A 9 7.08 49.25 -23.45
C ASP A 9 5.67 49.13 -24.05
N VAL A 10 5.03 48.00 -23.79
CA VAL A 10 3.56 47.93 -23.68
C VAL A 10 3.24 47.62 -22.22
N LYS A 11 3.31 48.67 -21.40
CA LYS A 11 2.50 48.75 -20.18
C LYS A 11 1.12 49.23 -20.60
N SER A 12 0.15 48.34 -20.55
CA SER A 12 -1.24 48.71 -20.38
C SER A 12 -1.79 47.90 -19.22
N GLU A 13 -1.63 48.47 -18.03
CA GLU A 13 -2.52 48.24 -16.91
C GLU A 13 -3.96 48.48 -17.36
N ASN A 14 -4.85 47.61 -16.92
CA ASN A 14 -6.22 47.87 -16.45
C ASN A 14 -7.14 46.73 -16.87
N VAL A 15 -8.07 46.24 -16.06
CA VAL A 15 -8.47 46.40 -14.66
C VAL A 15 -9.39 45.18 -14.49
N GLU A 16 -9.25 44.39 -13.42
CA GLU A 16 -10.22 43.33 -13.13
C GLU A 16 -11.59 43.94 -12.81
N PRO A 17 -12.67 43.62 -13.56
CA PRO A 17 -14.00 43.82 -13.03
C PRO A 17 -14.33 42.66 -12.08
N ARG A 18 -14.39 43.01 -10.79
CA ARG A 18 -14.89 42.20 -9.69
C ARG A 18 -16.31 41.69 -10.00
N GLY A 19 -16.40 40.49 -10.55
CA GLY A 19 -17.65 39.73 -10.62
C GLY A 19 -17.92 39.04 -9.29
N LYS A 20 -18.48 39.77 -8.31
CA LYS A 20 -19.14 39.15 -7.15
C LYS A 20 -20.43 38.47 -7.63
N VAL A 21 -20.33 37.23 -8.11
CA VAL A 21 -21.52 36.37 -8.21
C VAL A 21 -21.85 35.92 -6.80
N GLY A 22 -22.99 36.43 -6.33
CA GLY A 22 -23.48 36.25 -4.98
C GLY A 22 -23.45 34.80 -4.53
N GLU A 23 -22.76 34.60 -3.41
CA GLU A 23 -22.98 33.48 -2.51
C GLU A 23 -24.48 33.47 -2.17
N ARG A 24 -25.24 32.64 -2.87
CA ARG A 24 -26.49 32.14 -2.31
C ARG A 24 -26.06 31.25 -1.15
N GLU A 25 -26.06 31.80 0.05
CA GLU A 25 -26.14 31.04 1.29
C GLU A 25 -27.40 30.16 1.21
N CYS A 26 -27.29 29.01 0.57
CA CYS A 26 -28.18 27.91 0.85
C CYS A 26 -27.77 27.41 2.22
N LYS A 27 -28.45 27.92 3.26
CA LYS A 27 -28.44 27.34 4.61
C LYS A 27 -29.09 25.96 4.52
N SER A 28 -28.34 25.00 3.99
CA SER A 28 -28.70 23.59 4.06
C SER A 28 -28.74 23.22 5.55
N PRO A 29 -29.84 22.64 6.02
CA PRO A 29 -29.99 22.29 7.43
C PRO A 29 -28.88 21.32 7.84
N THR A 30 -28.31 21.61 9.00
CA THR A 30 -27.26 20.88 9.70
C THR A 30 -27.57 19.39 9.79
N LEU A 31 -27.11 18.60 8.81
CA LEU A 31 -26.88 17.18 9.00
C LEU A 31 -25.60 17.00 9.82
N ARG A 32 -25.74 17.19 11.13
CA ARG A 32 -24.97 16.44 12.12
C ARG A 32 -25.26 14.95 11.91
N ARG A 33 -24.53 14.30 11.01
CA ARG A 33 -24.32 12.85 11.05
C ARG A 33 -22.85 12.63 10.82
N GLY A 34 -22.23 11.95 11.78
CA GLY A 34 -20.80 11.82 11.88
C GLY A 34 -20.18 11.42 10.55
N ILE A 35 -18.99 11.92 10.29
CA ILE A 35 -18.17 11.40 9.20
C ILE A 35 -18.04 9.90 9.48
N ASP A 36 -18.73 9.07 8.70
CA ASP A 36 -18.79 7.64 8.96
C ASP A 36 -17.36 7.12 9.03
N VAL A 37 -17.07 6.35 10.08
CA VAL A 37 -15.77 5.71 10.27
C VAL A 37 -15.41 4.85 9.05
N ILE A 38 -16.43 4.44 8.27
CA ILE A 38 -16.34 3.70 7.01
C ILE A 38 -15.71 4.54 5.89
N THR A 39 -16.14 5.79 5.67
CA THR A 39 -15.63 6.66 4.59
C THR A 39 -14.22 7.17 4.88
N ILE A 40 -13.88 7.46 6.14
CA ILE A 40 -12.48 7.79 6.51
C ILE A 40 -11.57 6.54 6.36
N LYS A 41 -12.10 5.34 6.62
CA LYS A 41 -11.36 4.08 6.46
C LYS A 41 -11.11 3.72 4.98
N MET A 42 -12.01 4.12 4.08
CA MET A 42 -11.92 3.92 2.62
C MET A 42 -10.89 4.84 1.95
N LEU A 43 -10.72 6.09 2.43
CA LEU A 43 -9.83 7.07 1.80
C LEU A 43 -8.38 7.07 2.33
N LYS A 44 -8.08 6.33 3.41
CA LYS A 44 -6.76 6.39 4.09
C LYS A 44 -5.75 5.29 3.74
N ASN A 45 -6.03 4.35 2.84
CA ASN A 45 -5.12 3.22 2.58
C ASN A 45 -4.98 2.82 1.10
N ILE A 46 -4.85 3.78 0.19
CA ILE A 46 -4.43 3.51 -1.19
C ILE A 46 -2.91 3.36 -1.21
N MET A 47 -2.39 2.27 -0.64
CA MET A 47 -0.96 1.94 -0.67
C MET A 47 -0.76 0.59 -1.34
N LEU A 48 -0.07 0.61 -2.48
CA LEU A 48 0.32 -0.62 -3.19
C LEU A 48 1.40 -1.36 -2.42
N MET A 49 1.22 -2.66 -2.25
CA MET A 49 2.12 -3.53 -1.51
C MET A 49 2.43 -4.81 -2.28
N VAL A 50 3.72 -5.14 -2.39
CA VAL A 50 4.17 -6.46 -2.82
C VAL A 50 4.15 -7.38 -1.61
N ARG A 51 3.30 -8.40 -1.65
CA ARG A 51 3.07 -9.34 -0.54
C ARG A 51 2.97 -10.79 -1.01
N LEU A 52 3.05 -11.70 -0.05
CA LEU A 52 2.83 -13.13 -0.26
C LEU A 52 1.34 -13.44 -0.14
N SER A 53 0.79 -14.09 -1.15
CA SER A 53 -0.52 -14.73 -1.12
C SER A 53 -0.33 -16.23 -0.96
N ARG A 54 -1.01 -16.85 0.02
CA ARG A 54 -0.88 -18.29 0.27
C ARG A 54 -1.76 -19.07 -0.71
N VAL A 55 -1.16 -20.08 -1.31
CA VAL A 55 -1.78 -21.05 -2.21
C VAL A 55 -1.36 -22.47 -1.80
N GLY A 56 -2.04 -23.48 -2.31
CA GLY A 56 -1.72 -24.89 -2.06
C GLY A 56 -2.48 -25.48 -0.89
N GLU A 57 -2.06 -26.67 -0.49
CA GLU A 57 -2.83 -27.52 0.40
C GLU A 57 -2.56 -27.24 1.88
N LYS A 58 -3.37 -27.88 2.73
CA LYS A 58 -3.11 -27.92 4.17
C LYS A 58 -1.79 -28.65 4.41
N LYS A 59 -0.89 -28.07 5.21
CA LYS A 59 0.48 -28.56 5.50
C LYS A 59 1.49 -28.47 4.35
N TYR A 60 1.06 -28.25 3.11
CA TYR A 60 1.95 -27.99 1.98
C TYR A 60 1.65 -26.63 1.35
N ALA A 61 2.14 -25.57 2.01
CA ALA A 61 1.84 -24.20 1.61
C ALA A 61 2.83 -23.72 0.54
N THR A 62 2.30 -23.21 -0.56
CA THR A 62 3.07 -22.50 -1.60
C THR A 62 2.65 -21.03 -1.59
N TYR A 63 3.52 -20.11 -1.98
CA TYR A 63 3.19 -18.69 -2.00
C TYR A 63 3.32 -18.10 -3.40
N LYS A 64 2.39 -17.22 -3.73
CA LYS A 64 2.46 -16.33 -4.88
C LYS A 64 2.95 -14.96 -4.41
N ILE A 65 3.87 -14.35 -5.14
CA ILE A 65 4.30 -12.97 -4.96
C ILE A 65 3.42 -12.12 -5.86
N VAL A 66 2.64 -11.24 -5.24
CA VAL A 66 1.61 -10.46 -5.91
C VAL A 66 1.73 -8.99 -5.52
N ILE A 67 1.39 -8.11 -6.46
CA ILE A 67 1.16 -6.70 -6.19
C ILE A 67 -0.34 -6.47 -6.00
N GLN A 68 -0.70 -5.91 -4.85
CA GLN A 68 -2.09 -5.62 -4.47
C GLN A 68 -2.14 -4.44 -3.50
N GLU A 69 -3.30 -3.83 -3.35
CA GLU A 69 -3.52 -2.83 -2.30
C GLU A 69 -3.37 -3.46 -0.91
N LYS A 70 -2.75 -2.74 0.02
CA LYS A 70 -2.54 -3.22 1.40
C LYS A 70 -3.85 -3.55 2.13
N SER A 71 -4.94 -2.83 1.82
CA SER A 71 -6.23 -3.02 2.46
C SER A 71 -6.99 -4.26 1.98
N LYS A 72 -6.62 -4.83 0.84
CA LYS A 72 -7.28 -6.01 0.28
C LYS A 72 -6.87 -7.28 1.00
N ASP A 73 -7.76 -8.27 0.94
CA ASP A 73 -7.48 -9.58 1.49
C ASP A 73 -6.33 -10.24 0.73
N PRO A 74 -5.43 -10.98 1.42
CA PRO A 74 -4.27 -11.59 0.77
C PRO A 74 -4.62 -12.57 -0.36
N TRP A 75 -5.85 -13.12 -0.37
CA TRP A 75 -6.36 -14.06 -1.37
C TRP A 75 -7.20 -13.39 -2.46
N ASP A 76 -7.46 -12.09 -2.36
CA ASP A 76 -8.24 -11.36 -3.33
C ASP A 76 -7.48 -11.20 -4.66
N LYS A 77 -8.18 -10.72 -5.68
CA LYS A 77 -7.64 -10.44 -7.02
C LYS A 77 -6.47 -9.46 -6.93
N ALA A 78 -5.30 -9.94 -7.35
CA ALA A 78 -4.11 -9.11 -7.48
C ALA A 78 -4.16 -8.22 -8.73
N LEU A 79 -3.42 -7.11 -8.71
CA LEU A 79 -3.20 -6.30 -9.92
C LEU A 79 -2.30 -7.05 -10.90
N GLU A 80 -1.18 -7.60 -10.40
CA GLU A 80 -0.24 -8.38 -11.21
C GLU A 80 0.40 -9.50 -10.39
N TYR A 81 0.77 -10.57 -11.09
CA TYR A 81 1.52 -11.69 -10.56
C TYR A 81 3.01 -11.58 -10.92
N LEU A 82 3.86 -11.51 -9.89
CA LEU A 82 5.30 -11.24 -10.03
C LEU A 82 6.16 -12.51 -9.91
N GLY A 83 5.65 -13.56 -9.27
CA GLY A 83 6.40 -14.80 -9.10
C GLY A 83 5.81 -15.79 -8.09
N THR A 84 6.48 -16.93 -7.92
CA THR A 84 6.18 -17.96 -6.92
C THR A 84 7.32 -18.10 -5.93
N TYR A 85 6.97 -18.48 -4.70
CA TYR A 85 7.90 -18.94 -3.68
C TYR A 85 7.40 -20.25 -3.06
N ASN A 86 8.25 -21.28 -3.08
CA ASN A 86 7.99 -22.53 -2.38
C ASN A 86 8.85 -22.59 -1.10
N PRO A 87 8.27 -22.66 0.11
CA PRO A 87 9.03 -22.75 1.35
C PRO A 87 9.68 -24.12 1.59
N HIS A 88 9.16 -25.19 0.98
CA HIS A 88 9.65 -26.55 1.15
C HIS A 88 10.94 -26.77 0.36
N THR A 89 10.92 -26.43 -0.94
CA THR A 89 12.11 -26.50 -1.80
C THR A 89 13.00 -25.26 -1.68
N LYS A 90 12.51 -24.19 -1.03
CA LYS A 90 13.14 -22.86 -0.91
C LYS A 90 13.39 -22.18 -2.27
N GLU A 91 12.78 -22.67 -3.34
CA GLU A 91 12.89 -22.09 -4.66
C GLU A 91 12.06 -20.81 -4.79
N LEU A 92 12.68 -19.78 -5.38
CA LEU A 92 12.07 -18.50 -5.69
C LEU A 92 12.13 -18.27 -7.21
N LYS A 93 10.97 -18.16 -7.85
CA LYS A 93 10.85 -17.84 -9.29
C LYS A 93 10.19 -16.48 -9.42
N VAL A 94 10.92 -15.47 -9.89
CA VAL A 94 10.50 -14.07 -9.86
C VAL A 94 10.90 -13.34 -11.15
N LYS A 95 10.01 -12.47 -11.64
CA LYS A 95 10.29 -11.53 -12.74
C LYS A 95 10.98 -10.28 -12.20
N LYS A 96 12.29 -10.14 -12.42
CA LYS A 96 13.11 -9.05 -11.84
C LYS A 96 12.67 -7.67 -12.35
N ASP A 97 12.52 -7.55 -13.67
CA ASP A 97 12.18 -6.28 -14.34
C ASP A 97 10.88 -5.65 -13.81
N ARG A 98 9.88 -6.50 -13.55
CA ARG A 98 8.60 -6.04 -13.00
C ARG A 98 8.71 -5.60 -11.56
N ILE A 99 9.54 -6.25 -10.75
CA ILE A 99 9.76 -5.82 -9.36
C ILE A 99 10.43 -4.46 -9.32
N GLU A 100 11.48 -4.26 -10.12
CA GLU A 100 12.19 -2.99 -10.19
C GLU A 100 11.27 -1.85 -10.64
N TYR A 101 10.41 -2.10 -11.63
CA TYR A 101 9.36 -1.17 -12.03
C TYR A 101 8.41 -0.82 -10.88
N TRP A 102 7.88 -1.80 -10.15
CA TRP A 102 6.94 -1.50 -9.06
C TRP A 102 7.61 -0.78 -7.90
N LEU A 103 8.90 -1.03 -7.64
CA LEU A 103 9.67 -0.29 -6.66
C LEU A 103 9.87 1.17 -7.08
N SER A 104 10.12 1.44 -8.37
CA SER A 104 10.25 2.82 -8.86
C SER A 104 8.93 3.60 -8.79
N VAL A 105 7.79 2.91 -8.94
CA VAL A 105 6.44 3.48 -8.74
C VAL A 105 6.15 3.76 -7.25
N GLY A 106 6.97 3.26 -6.32
CA GLY A 106 6.81 3.47 -4.88
C GLY A 106 6.01 2.38 -4.18
N ALA A 107 5.85 1.20 -4.79
CA ALA A 107 5.22 0.06 -4.14
C ALA A 107 6.07 -0.40 -2.93
N GLN A 108 5.42 -0.60 -1.80
CA GLN A 108 6.08 -1.06 -0.59
C GLN A 108 6.20 -2.59 -0.57
N VAL A 109 7.32 -3.12 -0.11
CA VAL A 109 7.52 -4.57 0.03
C VAL A 109 7.26 -5.03 1.46
N SER A 110 6.60 -6.18 1.62
CA SER A 110 6.49 -6.81 2.94
C SER A 110 7.86 -7.26 3.48
N ALA A 111 8.05 -7.25 4.80
CA ALA A 111 9.31 -7.65 5.45
C ALA A 111 9.84 -9.02 4.99
N THR A 112 8.97 -10.01 4.87
CA THR A 112 9.35 -11.35 4.41
C THR A 112 9.75 -11.36 2.95
N VAL A 113 9.04 -10.63 2.09
CA VAL A 113 9.33 -10.53 0.66
C VAL A 113 10.67 -9.84 0.45
N ASN A 114 10.92 -8.72 1.13
CA ASN A 114 12.21 -8.02 1.09
C ASN A 114 13.37 -8.97 1.44
N ASN A 115 13.20 -9.73 2.53
CA ASN A 115 14.21 -10.71 2.95
C ASN A 115 14.43 -11.83 1.92
N LEU A 116 13.40 -12.25 1.19
CA LEU A 116 13.53 -13.23 0.11
C LEU A 116 14.27 -12.64 -1.10
N LEU A 117 13.97 -11.40 -1.48
CA LEU A 117 14.60 -10.72 -2.61
C LEU A 117 16.09 -10.43 -2.34
N ILE A 118 16.43 -10.01 -1.11
CA ILE A 118 17.82 -9.81 -0.67
C ILE A 118 18.59 -11.13 -0.66
N LYS A 119 18.00 -12.22 -0.14
CA LYS A 119 18.65 -13.55 -0.12
C LYS A 119 19.01 -14.04 -1.52
N ASN A 120 18.16 -13.77 -2.50
CA ASN A 120 18.38 -14.15 -3.90
C ASN A 120 19.16 -13.09 -4.70
N LYS A 121 19.71 -12.06 -4.03
CA LYS A 121 20.49 -10.97 -4.63
C LYS A 121 19.77 -10.22 -5.76
N ILE A 122 18.44 -10.16 -5.71
CA ILE A 122 17.63 -9.42 -6.69
C ILE A 122 17.64 -7.93 -6.36
N ILE A 123 17.56 -7.60 -5.07
CA ILE A 123 17.60 -6.24 -4.56
C ILE A 123 18.76 -6.14 -3.55
N LYS A 124 19.47 -5.01 -3.58
CA LYS A 124 20.46 -4.65 -2.56
C LYS A 124 19.75 -3.84 -1.48
N GLY A 125 19.76 -4.33 -0.24
CA GLY A 125 19.11 -3.65 0.87
C GLY A 125 19.29 -4.39 2.20
N GLU A 126 18.89 -3.74 3.28
CA GLU A 126 18.95 -4.31 4.61
C GLU A 126 17.77 -5.25 4.89
N LYS A 127 18.03 -6.30 5.67
CA LYS A 127 16.99 -7.23 6.08
C LYS A 127 16.05 -6.57 7.08
N MET A 128 14.76 -6.59 6.77
CA MET A 128 13.74 -6.08 7.69
C MET A 128 13.39 -7.15 8.74
N LYS A 129 13.30 -6.74 10.02
CA LYS A 129 12.78 -7.60 11.08
C LYS A 129 11.27 -7.76 10.89
N ALA A 130 10.81 -9.01 10.81
CA ALA A 130 9.38 -9.29 10.86
C ALA A 130 8.82 -8.95 12.26
N ALA A 131 7.62 -8.36 12.31
CA ALA A 131 6.96 -8.08 13.57
C ALA A 131 6.77 -9.39 14.37
N LYS A 132 7.25 -9.40 15.63
CA LYS A 132 7.07 -10.54 16.53
C LYS A 132 5.59 -10.58 16.95
N LEU A 133 4.90 -11.68 16.67
CA LEU A 133 3.60 -11.93 17.28
C LEU A 133 3.80 -12.05 18.80
N ASN A 134 3.16 -11.16 19.57
CA ASN A 134 3.32 -11.13 21.01
C ASN A 134 2.72 -12.41 21.61
N LYS A 135 3.57 -13.25 22.23
CA LYS A 135 3.28 -14.63 22.67
C LYS A 135 2.35 -14.70 23.91
N LYS A 136 1.50 -13.70 24.14
CA LYS A 136 0.74 -13.51 25.40
C LYS A 136 -0.52 -14.39 25.49
N LYS A 137 -1.04 -14.95 24.40
CA LYS A 137 -2.31 -15.73 24.39
C LYS A 137 -2.17 -17.24 24.68
N ASN A 138 -0.96 -17.79 24.76
CA ASN A 138 -0.80 -19.24 24.97
C ASN A 138 -1.04 -19.66 26.43
N GLY A 139 -0.85 -18.77 27.39
CA GLY A 139 -1.05 -19.06 28.82
C GLY A 139 -2.53 -19.22 29.21
N GLU A 140 -3.45 -18.51 28.55
CA GLU A 140 -4.88 -18.59 28.82
C GLU A 140 -5.47 -19.91 28.30
N GLY A 141 -5.06 -20.36 27.12
CA GLY A 141 -5.49 -21.64 26.54
C GLY A 141 -5.01 -22.86 27.34
N GLU A 142 -3.80 -22.81 27.88
CA GLU A 142 -3.27 -23.90 28.72
C GLU A 142 -3.93 -23.93 30.11
N LYS A 143 -4.18 -22.75 30.72
CA LYS A 143 -4.95 -22.63 31.98
C LYS A 143 -6.40 -23.09 31.80
N ALA A 144 -7.05 -22.77 30.68
CA ALA A 144 -8.39 -23.25 30.36
C ALA A 144 -8.44 -24.77 30.12
N ARG A 145 -7.43 -25.33 29.43
CA ARG A 145 -7.28 -26.78 29.21
C ARG A 145 -7.00 -27.54 30.50
N LYS A 146 -6.22 -26.97 31.43
CA LYS A 146 -5.97 -27.50 32.78
C LYS A 146 -7.22 -27.42 33.67
N ARG A 147 -7.99 -26.33 33.63
CA ARG A 147 -9.29 -26.20 34.32
C ARG A 147 -10.32 -27.23 33.84
N ARG A 148 -10.39 -27.49 32.52
CA ARG A 148 -11.30 -28.47 31.93
C ARG A 148 -10.95 -29.92 32.24
N LYS A 149 -9.66 -30.23 32.51
CA LYS A 149 -9.20 -31.56 32.95
C LYS A 149 -9.34 -31.82 34.46
N LYS A 150 -9.64 -30.78 35.26
CA LYS A 150 -9.80 -30.87 36.72
C LYS A 150 -11.28 -30.93 37.16
N ARG A 151 -12.20 -30.80 36.21
CA ARG A 151 -13.64 -31.11 36.36
C ARG A 151 -13.85 -32.56 35.97
#